data_AF-I5CA05-F1
#
_entry.id   AF-I5CA05-F1
#
_cell.length_a   1.000
_cell.length_b   1.000
_cell.length_c   1.000
_cell.angle_alpha   90.00
_cell.angle_beta   90.00
_cell.angle_gamma   90.00
#
_symmetry.space_group_name_H-M   'P 1'
#
loop_
_entity.id
_entity.type
_entity.pdbx_description
1 polymer ?
#
loop_
_entity_poly.entity_id
_entity_poly.type
_entity_poly.pdbx_seq_one_letter_code
_entity_poly.pdbx_strand_id
1 'polypeptide(L)'
;MKKSTFLPLGILFLLLFSFQNPSAAQLLTEIPQVDGYTPDHKIVVVDDYKQVEGMIRVGEAFSKARGTFSYSLAFGIYPSMNSVHERALRKLKAEASMRGASHIYVKSVAHNGGFGRFVSYVATFYRAEAIPVAKAKELIAGNEFLVMNTATFNRNRYKPKVKAQDLLRVQSAFQNTEEKDGRLFTMGMLGERTNEKAAKSYLRGVDAQIEGGPDEYFYEVIGVSDDFILVAETERRGRKYKMHVLNRVK
;
A
#
# COMPACT_ATOMS: atom_id res chain seq x y z
N MET A 1 -26.87 29.41 51.91
CA MET A 1 -26.60 29.82 50.51
C MET A 1 -25.73 28.75 49.84
N LYS A 2 -26.28 27.98 48.90
CA LYS A 2 -25.53 26.95 48.16
C LYS A 2 -24.82 27.63 46.97
N LYS A 3 -23.48 27.57 46.92
CA LYS A 3 -22.70 28.02 45.77
C LYS A 3 -22.80 26.97 44.67
N SER A 4 -23.50 27.27 43.57
CA SER A 4 -23.49 26.45 42.37
C SER A 4 -22.17 26.65 41.63
N THR A 5 -21.29 25.65 41.66
CA THR A 5 -20.14 25.56 40.75
C THR A 5 -20.66 25.26 39.35
N PHE A 6 -20.90 26.32 38.57
CA PHE A 6 -21.08 26.23 37.13
C PHE A 6 -19.73 25.85 36.53
N LEU A 7 -19.55 24.57 36.18
CA LEU A 7 -18.50 24.19 35.25
C LEU A 7 -18.88 24.81 33.89
N PRO A 8 -18.03 25.65 33.27
CA PRO A 8 -18.35 26.24 31.99
C PRO A 8 -18.41 25.12 30.94
N LEU A 9 -19.60 24.93 30.35
CA LEU A 9 -19.91 23.96 29.30
C LEU A 9 -18.89 23.96 28.14
N GLY A 10 -18.19 25.08 27.94
CA GLY A 10 -17.14 25.23 26.91
C GLY A 10 -15.90 24.36 27.12
N ILE A 11 -15.51 24.03 28.36
CA ILE A 11 -14.34 23.18 28.62
C ILE A 11 -14.66 21.70 28.31
N LEU A 12 -15.91 21.28 28.53
CA LEU A 12 -16.37 19.92 28.17
C LEU A 12 -16.42 19.73 26.64
N PHE A 13 -16.73 20.79 25.89
CA PHE A 13 -16.76 20.73 24.41
C PHE A 13 -15.35 20.68 23.79
N LEU A 14 -14.36 21.33 24.40
CA LEU A 14 -12.95 21.26 23.96
C LEU A 14 -12.33 19.88 24.19
N LEU A 15 -12.68 19.18 25.28
CA LEU A 15 -12.19 17.82 25.55
C LEU A 15 -12.79 16.75 24.63
N LEU A 16 -13.99 16.99 24.07
CA LEU A 16 -14.63 16.07 23.13
C LEU A 16 -14.05 16.16 21.70
N PHE A 17 -13.35 17.25 21.36
CA PHE A 17 -12.69 17.40 20.05
C PHE A 17 -11.22 16.96 20.03
N SER A 18 -10.59 16.75 21.18
CA SER A 18 -9.19 16.31 21.27
C SER A 18 -8.96 14.81 21.01
N PHE A 19 -10.04 14.03 20.85
CA PHE A 19 -9.97 12.60 20.47
C PHE A 19 -10.30 12.35 19.00
N GLN A 20 -10.00 13.31 18.11
CA GLN A 20 -9.88 12.99 16.70
C GLN A 20 -8.58 12.20 16.51
N ASN A 21 -8.71 10.87 16.62
CA ASN A 21 -7.69 9.92 16.18
C ASN A 21 -7.10 10.43 14.86
N PRO A 22 -5.78 10.68 14.76
CA PRO A 22 -5.17 11.05 13.50
C PRO A 22 -5.60 10.01 12.49
N SER A 23 -6.27 10.46 11.44
CA SER A 23 -6.84 9.54 10.46
C SER A 23 -5.72 8.64 9.98
N ALA A 24 -5.95 7.33 9.84
CA ALA A 24 -4.91 6.38 9.45
C ALA A 24 -4.24 6.71 8.08
N ALA A 25 -4.72 7.74 7.37
CA ALA A 25 -4.05 8.36 6.23
C ALA A 25 -2.83 9.22 6.62
N GLN A 26 -2.84 9.91 7.77
CA GLN A 26 -1.71 10.69 8.28
C GLN A 26 -0.49 9.80 8.58
N LEU A 27 -0.72 8.57 9.07
CA LEU A 27 0.35 7.64 9.45
C LEU A 27 1.14 7.06 8.26
N LEU A 28 0.58 7.04 7.03
CA LEU A 28 1.35 6.70 5.83
C LEU A 28 2.08 7.90 5.22
N THR A 29 1.59 9.12 5.46
CA THR A 29 2.28 10.37 5.07
C THR A 29 3.41 10.75 6.02
N GLU A 30 3.40 10.25 7.26
CA GLU A 30 4.43 10.46 8.28
C GLU A 30 5.41 9.28 8.40
N ILE A 31 5.50 8.41 7.38
CA ILE A 31 6.62 7.46 7.34
C ILE A 31 7.89 8.33 7.19
N PRO A 32 8.88 8.22 8.09
CA PRO A 32 10.17 8.91 7.96
C PRO A 32 10.75 8.66 6.57
N GLN A 33 11.62 9.53 6.07
CA GLN A 33 12.28 9.31 4.78
C GLN A 33 12.87 7.89 4.72
N VAL A 34 12.35 7.07 3.80
CA VAL A 34 12.74 5.66 3.62
C VAL A 34 13.46 5.53 2.31
N ASP A 35 14.64 4.92 2.34
CA ASP A 35 15.44 4.72 1.14
C ASP A 35 14.71 3.75 0.20
N GLY A 36 14.56 4.15 -1.07
CA GLY A 36 13.91 3.36 -2.11
C GLY A 36 12.37 3.41 -2.15
N TYR A 37 11.70 4.16 -1.27
CA TYR A 37 10.24 4.28 -1.24
C TYR A 37 9.77 5.69 -1.64
N THR A 38 8.75 5.74 -2.50
CA THR A 38 8.08 7.00 -2.89
C THR A 38 6.63 7.00 -2.41
N PRO A 39 6.21 7.98 -1.59
CA PRO A 39 4.81 8.09 -1.18
C PRO A 39 3.93 8.54 -2.35
N ASP A 40 2.65 8.19 -2.28
CA ASP A 40 1.65 8.40 -3.35
C ASP A 40 1.61 9.83 -3.92
N HIS A 41 1.72 10.86 -3.08
CA HIS A 41 1.72 12.26 -3.49
C HIS A 41 3.00 12.71 -4.22
N LYS A 42 4.11 11.98 -4.05
CA LYS A 42 5.39 12.24 -4.74
C LYS A 42 5.56 11.39 -6.01
N ILE A 43 4.65 10.47 -6.30
CA ILE A 43 4.71 9.65 -7.52
C ILE A 43 4.60 10.55 -8.76
N VAL A 44 5.58 10.41 -9.64
CA VAL A 44 5.66 11.11 -10.93
C VAL A 44 4.87 10.33 -11.98
N VAL A 45 4.06 11.03 -12.76
CA VAL A 45 3.31 10.44 -13.88
C VAL A 45 3.94 10.96 -15.15
N VAL A 46 4.32 10.05 -16.04
CA VAL A 46 5.00 10.38 -17.28
C VAL A 46 4.17 9.86 -18.46
N ASP A 47 4.21 10.65 -19.54
CA ASP A 47 3.51 10.34 -20.79
C ASP A 47 4.48 9.86 -21.89
N ASP A 48 5.80 10.04 -21.70
CA ASP A 48 6.85 9.57 -22.61
C ASP A 48 7.66 8.44 -21.96
N TYR A 49 7.83 7.33 -22.69
CA TYR A 49 8.60 6.17 -22.26
C TYR A 49 10.07 6.53 -22.00
N LYS A 50 10.64 7.50 -22.74
CA LYS A 50 12.03 7.93 -22.56
C LYS A 50 12.33 8.43 -21.14
N GLN A 51 11.32 8.92 -20.43
CA GLN A 51 11.47 9.40 -19.05
C GLN A 51 11.60 8.27 -18.02
N VAL A 52 11.33 7.02 -18.40
CA VAL A 52 11.46 5.84 -17.54
C VAL A 52 12.45 4.82 -18.10
N GLU A 53 13.18 5.18 -19.16
CA GLU A 53 14.22 4.33 -19.73
C GLU A 53 15.33 4.10 -18.71
N GLY A 54 15.77 2.85 -18.56
CA GLY A 54 16.76 2.45 -17.55
C GLY A 54 16.21 2.29 -16.12
N MET A 55 14.95 2.64 -15.85
CA MET A 55 14.33 2.40 -14.54
C MET A 55 13.91 0.93 -14.35
N ILE A 56 13.84 0.50 -13.09
CA ILE A 56 13.44 -0.87 -12.74
C ILE A 56 11.92 -1.01 -12.92
N ARG A 57 11.50 -1.95 -13.76
CA ARG A 57 10.07 -2.24 -13.98
C ARG A 57 9.50 -3.01 -12.79
N VAL A 58 8.52 -2.42 -12.10
CA VAL A 58 7.82 -3.02 -10.95
C VAL A 58 6.63 -3.88 -11.42
N GLY A 59 5.97 -3.47 -12.50
CA GLY A 59 4.92 -4.23 -13.17
C GLY A 59 3.76 -3.37 -13.68
N GLU A 60 2.71 -4.03 -14.14
CA GLU A 60 1.58 -3.35 -14.80
C GLU A 60 0.41 -3.11 -13.86
N ALA A 61 -0.41 -2.12 -14.19
CA ALA A 61 -1.59 -1.76 -13.42
C ALA A 61 -2.73 -1.26 -14.30
N PHE A 62 -3.94 -1.49 -13.79
CA PHE A 62 -5.17 -0.98 -14.36
C PHE A 62 -5.95 -0.24 -13.28
N SER A 63 -6.27 1.02 -13.52
CA SER A 63 -7.11 1.82 -12.63
C SER A 63 -8.36 2.28 -13.35
N LYS A 64 -9.51 2.24 -12.65
CA LYS A 64 -10.78 2.75 -13.15
C LYS A 64 -11.55 3.49 -12.07
N ALA A 65 -12.13 4.63 -12.45
CA ALA A 65 -13.12 5.34 -11.67
C ALA A 65 -14.37 5.60 -12.51
N ARG A 66 -15.54 5.50 -11.87
CA ARG A 66 -16.84 5.85 -12.43
C ARG A 66 -17.44 6.98 -11.60
N GLY A 67 -18.11 7.92 -12.26
CA GLY A 67 -18.98 8.88 -11.60
C GLY A 67 -20.19 8.15 -11.02
N THR A 68 -20.37 8.25 -9.70
CA THR A 68 -21.54 7.71 -9.01
C THR A 68 -22.68 8.72 -9.11
N PHE A 69 -23.78 8.32 -9.74
CA PHE A 69 -24.99 9.13 -9.92
C PHE A 69 -25.83 9.29 -8.64
N SER A 70 -25.52 8.56 -7.57
CA SER A 70 -26.46 8.29 -6.46
C SER A 70 -26.79 9.49 -5.56
N TYR A 71 -25.91 10.47 -5.39
CA TYR A 71 -26.25 11.75 -4.69
C TYR A 71 -26.45 12.92 -5.65
N SER A 72 -26.03 12.76 -6.90
CA SER A 72 -26.15 13.75 -7.97
C SER A 72 -27.60 13.94 -8.42
N LEU A 73 -28.39 12.86 -8.44
CA LEU A 73 -29.78 12.88 -8.88
C LEU A 73 -30.70 13.71 -7.96
N ALA A 74 -30.38 13.82 -6.67
CA ALA A 74 -31.17 14.60 -5.72
C ALA A 74 -30.95 16.13 -5.85
N PHE A 75 -29.85 16.57 -6.46
CA PHE A 75 -29.46 17.99 -6.53
C PHE A 75 -28.99 18.45 -7.93
N GLY A 76 -29.07 17.60 -8.96
CA GLY A 76 -28.57 17.91 -10.31
C GLY A 76 -27.04 18.06 -10.42
N ILE A 77 -26.27 17.73 -9.39
CA ILE A 77 -24.81 17.96 -9.35
C ILE A 77 -24.09 16.73 -9.88
N TYR A 78 -23.77 16.70 -11.16
CA TYR A 78 -22.98 15.62 -11.76
C TYR A 78 -21.50 15.76 -11.39
N PRO A 79 -20.79 14.68 -11.00
CA PRO A 79 -19.35 14.75 -10.83
C PRO A 79 -18.71 15.16 -12.16
N SER A 80 -17.86 16.19 -12.11
CA SER A 80 -17.09 16.65 -13.27
C SER A 80 -16.17 15.53 -13.75
N MET A 81 -15.87 15.48 -15.06
CA MET A 81 -14.91 14.53 -15.60
C MET A 81 -13.54 14.66 -14.91
N ASN A 82 -13.15 15.88 -14.53
CA ASN A 82 -11.94 16.14 -13.76
C ASN A 82 -11.94 15.39 -12.43
N SER A 83 -13.05 15.40 -11.68
CA SER A 83 -13.16 14.65 -10.41
C SER A 83 -13.07 13.13 -10.58
N VAL A 84 -13.48 12.60 -11.74
CA VAL A 84 -13.38 11.16 -12.06
C VAL A 84 -11.94 10.83 -12.46
N HIS A 85 -11.31 11.70 -13.23
CA HIS A 85 -9.90 11.62 -13.64
C HIS A 85 -8.96 11.63 -12.44
N GLU A 86 -9.07 12.63 -11.57
CA GLU A 86 -8.26 12.75 -10.33
C GLU A 86 -8.40 11.52 -9.45
N ARG A 87 -9.60 10.95 -9.37
CA ARG A 87 -9.87 9.78 -8.55
C ARG A 87 -9.23 8.51 -9.12
N ALA A 88 -9.32 8.31 -10.44
CA ALA A 88 -8.65 7.21 -11.11
C ALA A 88 -7.12 7.34 -10.99
N LEU A 89 -6.59 8.56 -11.10
CA LEU A 89 -5.17 8.84 -10.95
C LEU A 89 -4.69 8.61 -9.50
N ARG A 90 -5.44 9.07 -8.50
CA ARG A 90 -5.13 8.86 -7.07
C ARG A 90 -5.05 7.37 -6.72
N LYS A 91 -5.99 6.57 -7.23
CA LYS A 91 -5.94 5.11 -7.10
C LYS A 91 -4.66 4.51 -7.70
N LEU A 92 -4.28 4.99 -8.88
CA LEU A 92 -3.11 4.51 -9.59
C LEU A 92 -1.82 4.86 -8.84
N LYS A 93 -1.70 6.10 -8.33
CA LYS A 93 -0.60 6.55 -7.48
C LYS A 93 -0.50 5.78 -6.17
N ALA A 94 -1.64 5.50 -5.53
CA ALA A 94 -1.67 4.69 -4.32
C ALA A 94 -1.21 3.24 -4.57
N GLU A 95 -1.66 2.61 -5.67
CA GLU A 95 -1.19 1.27 -6.06
C GLU A 95 0.31 1.27 -6.38
N ALA A 96 0.79 2.29 -7.10
CA ALA A 96 2.20 2.45 -7.45
C ALA A 96 3.08 2.56 -6.20
N SER A 97 2.71 3.47 -5.28
CA SER A 97 3.43 3.68 -4.02
C SER A 97 3.47 2.41 -3.16
N MET A 98 2.34 1.70 -3.03
CA MET A 98 2.29 0.44 -2.28
C MET A 98 3.11 -0.70 -2.90
N ARG A 99 3.48 -0.59 -4.17
CA ARG A 99 4.38 -1.52 -4.86
C ARG A 99 5.83 -1.00 -4.90
N GLY A 100 6.13 0.09 -4.19
CA GLY A 100 7.44 0.71 -4.18
C GLY A 100 7.84 1.36 -5.50
N ALA A 101 6.88 1.75 -6.34
CA ALA A 101 7.20 2.49 -7.56
C ALA A 101 7.41 3.98 -7.24
N SER A 102 8.12 4.67 -8.12
CA SER A 102 8.36 6.12 -8.07
C SER A 102 7.73 6.84 -9.27
N HIS A 103 7.62 6.13 -10.39
CA HIS A 103 7.13 6.65 -11.66
C HIS A 103 6.01 5.76 -12.22
N ILE A 104 5.05 6.39 -12.89
CA ILE A 104 3.97 5.73 -13.62
C ILE A 104 4.07 6.16 -15.07
N TYR A 105 4.32 5.21 -15.96
CA TYR A 105 4.15 5.42 -17.40
C TYR A 105 2.71 5.06 -17.80
N VAL A 106 1.97 6.05 -18.31
CA VAL A 106 0.60 5.85 -18.78
C VAL A 106 0.63 5.38 -20.23
N LYS A 107 0.28 4.10 -20.45
CA LYS A 107 0.21 3.51 -21.80
C LYS A 107 -1.04 3.98 -22.54
N SER A 108 -2.16 4.06 -21.85
CA SER A 108 -3.41 4.52 -22.43
C SER A 108 -4.38 5.07 -21.38
N VAL A 109 -5.19 6.03 -21.81
CA VAL A 109 -6.30 6.60 -21.05
C VAL A 109 -7.57 6.45 -21.87
N ALA A 110 -8.58 5.81 -21.29
CA ALA A 110 -9.92 5.77 -21.88
C ALA A 110 -10.86 6.61 -21.00
N HIS A 111 -11.61 7.50 -21.65
CA HIS A 111 -12.62 8.33 -21.00
C HIS A 111 -13.96 8.19 -21.74
N ASN A 112 -15.05 8.22 -20.98
CA ASN A 112 -16.40 8.32 -21.54
C ASN A 112 -17.15 9.42 -20.78
N GLY A 113 -17.67 10.41 -21.52
CA GLY A 113 -18.37 11.58 -20.99
C GLY A 113 -19.90 11.42 -20.86
N GLY A 114 -20.47 10.33 -21.38
CA GLY A 114 -21.91 10.07 -21.40
C GLY A 114 -22.48 9.54 -20.09
N PHE A 115 -23.67 8.93 -20.14
CA PHE A 115 -24.25 8.22 -19.00
C PHE A 115 -23.28 7.16 -18.49
N GLY A 116 -22.96 7.18 -17.18
CA GLY A 116 -21.94 6.30 -16.62
C GLY A 116 -20.49 6.81 -16.69
N ARG A 117 -20.28 8.13 -16.81
CA ARG A 117 -18.97 8.82 -16.87
C ARG A 117 -17.84 8.04 -16.21
N PHE A 118 -16.79 7.70 -16.96
CA PHE A 118 -15.67 6.96 -16.42
C PHE A 118 -14.34 7.40 -17.01
N VAL A 119 -13.28 7.16 -16.23
CA VAL A 119 -11.89 7.25 -16.67
C VAL A 119 -11.21 5.96 -16.27
N SER A 120 -10.45 5.38 -17.19
CA SER A 120 -9.57 4.24 -16.92
C SER A 120 -8.17 4.44 -17.49
N TYR A 121 -7.18 3.95 -16.74
CA TYR A 121 -5.78 3.98 -17.08
C TYR A 121 -5.25 2.56 -17.24
N VAL A 122 -4.45 2.35 -18.27
CA VAL A 122 -3.51 1.23 -18.37
C VAL A 122 -2.12 1.82 -18.20
N ALA A 123 -1.35 1.32 -17.23
CA ALA A 123 -0.06 1.90 -16.90
C ALA A 123 0.98 0.84 -16.52
N THR A 124 2.24 1.23 -16.53
CA THR A 124 3.35 0.44 -16.01
C THR A 124 4.10 1.25 -14.96
N PHE A 125 4.43 0.58 -13.86
CA PHE A 125 5.10 1.15 -12.71
C PHE A 125 6.60 0.94 -12.79
N TYR A 126 7.34 1.99 -12.48
CA TYR A 126 8.80 2.02 -12.52
C TYR A 126 9.39 2.57 -11.22
N ARG A 127 10.56 2.07 -10.86
CA ARG A 127 11.37 2.52 -9.73
C ARG A 127 12.67 3.10 -10.25
N ALA A 128 12.93 4.38 -9.94
CA ALA A 128 14.13 5.08 -10.37
C ALA A 128 15.35 4.65 -9.54
N GLU A 129 15.21 4.58 -8.23
CA GLU A 129 16.29 4.21 -7.31
C GLU A 129 16.13 2.76 -6.85
N ALA A 130 17.18 1.95 -7.00
CA ALA A 130 17.22 0.62 -6.43
C ALA A 130 17.21 0.70 -4.89
N ILE A 131 16.70 -0.34 -4.25
CA ILE A 131 16.74 -0.42 -2.79
C ILE A 131 18.17 -0.71 -2.35
N PRO A 132 18.68 -0.07 -1.29
CA PRO A 132 19.97 -0.41 -0.71
C PRO A 132 20.03 -1.87 -0.21
N VAL A 133 20.36 -2.81 -1.11
CA VAL A 133 20.24 -4.25 -0.86
C VAL A 133 21.10 -4.70 0.31
N ALA A 134 22.34 -4.18 0.42
CA ALA A 134 23.24 -4.51 1.52
C ALA A 134 22.64 -4.14 2.88
N LYS A 135 22.15 -2.90 3.01
CA LYS A 135 21.47 -2.40 4.22
C LYS A 135 20.22 -3.20 4.55
N ALA A 136 19.40 -3.52 3.55
CA ALA A 136 18.19 -4.31 3.74
C ALA A 136 18.51 -5.76 4.18
N LYS A 137 19.52 -6.41 3.58
CA LYS A 137 19.97 -7.75 3.98
C LYS A 137 20.53 -7.76 5.39
N GLU A 138 21.36 -6.78 5.75
CA GLU A 138 21.90 -6.62 7.10
C GLU A 138 20.78 -6.41 8.14
N LEU A 139 19.83 -5.54 7.84
CA LEU A 139 18.70 -5.29 8.74
C LEU A 139 17.79 -6.52 8.87
N ILE A 140 17.59 -7.29 7.80
CA ILE A 140 16.78 -8.52 7.84
C ILE A 140 17.50 -9.66 8.56
N ALA A 141 18.82 -9.79 8.39
CA ALA A 141 19.58 -10.90 8.93
C ALA A 141 19.67 -10.84 10.47
N GLY A 142 19.06 -11.84 11.12
CA GLY A 142 19.18 -12.02 12.58
C GLY A 142 18.34 -11.05 13.42
N ASN A 143 17.48 -10.24 12.80
CA ASN A 143 16.57 -9.36 13.51
C ASN A 143 15.12 -9.86 13.41
N GLU A 144 14.36 -9.61 14.48
CA GLU A 144 12.92 -9.77 14.48
C GLU A 144 12.24 -8.42 14.22
N PHE A 145 11.05 -8.47 13.62
CA PHE A 145 10.28 -7.28 13.32
C PHE A 145 8.88 -7.32 13.94
N LEU A 146 8.42 -6.16 14.37
CA LEU A 146 7.04 -5.89 14.78
C LEU A 146 6.30 -5.18 13.66
N VAL A 147 5.13 -5.69 13.32
CA VAL A 147 4.25 -5.04 12.37
C VAL A 147 3.57 -3.84 13.02
N MET A 148 3.97 -2.64 12.59
CA MET A 148 3.42 -1.38 13.09
C MET A 148 2.10 -1.07 12.37
N ASN A 149 2.15 -1.09 11.04
CA ASN A 149 1.04 -0.71 10.19
C ASN A 149 0.89 -1.68 9.03
N THR A 150 -0.36 -1.96 8.69
CA THR A 150 -0.70 -2.65 7.45
C THR A 150 -1.59 -1.75 6.61
N ALA A 151 -1.11 -1.39 5.42
CA ALA A 151 -1.90 -0.73 4.40
C ALA A 151 -2.46 -1.79 3.44
N THR A 152 -3.78 -1.81 3.25
CA THR A 152 -4.44 -2.66 2.27
C THR A 152 -5.13 -1.82 1.21
N PHE A 153 -4.74 -1.98 -0.05
CA PHE A 153 -5.41 -1.38 -1.18
C PHE A 153 -6.21 -2.42 -1.94
N ASN A 154 -7.42 -2.02 -2.32
CA ASN A 154 -8.29 -2.78 -3.19
C ASN A 154 -8.63 -1.88 -4.36
N ARG A 155 -8.47 -2.35 -5.59
CA ARG A 155 -8.74 -1.57 -6.82
C ARG A 155 -10.15 -0.96 -6.86
N ASN A 156 -11.11 -1.59 -6.17
CA ASN A 156 -12.48 -1.10 -6.07
C ASN A 156 -12.66 0.04 -5.04
N ARG A 157 -11.71 0.26 -4.13
CA ARG A 157 -11.76 1.32 -3.10
C ARG A 157 -11.09 2.60 -3.58
N TYR A 158 -11.50 3.72 -2.97
CA TYR A 158 -10.98 5.05 -3.29
C TYR A 158 -9.60 5.34 -2.70
N LYS A 159 -9.31 4.77 -1.53
CA LYS A 159 -8.06 4.96 -0.80
C LYS A 159 -7.64 3.65 -0.12
N PRO A 160 -6.33 3.45 0.13
CA PRO A 160 -5.87 2.36 0.99
C PRO A 160 -6.57 2.41 2.34
N LYS A 161 -6.90 1.24 2.89
CA LYS A 161 -7.30 1.09 4.29
C LYS A 161 -6.04 0.81 5.09
N VAL A 162 -5.71 1.71 5.99
CA VAL A 162 -4.60 1.52 6.92
C VAL A 162 -5.16 1.01 8.24
N LYS A 163 -4.55 -0.04 8.75
CA LYS A 163 -4.77 -0.54 10.10
C LYS A 163 -3.46 -0.38 10.85
N ALA A 164 -3.45 0.44 11.89
CA ALA A 164 -2.45 0.29 12.94
C ALA A 164 -2.71 -1.05 13.61
N GLN A 165 -1.69 -1.88 13.77
CA GLN A 165 -1.83 -3.09 14.58
C GLN A 165 -1.55 -2.72 16.03
N ASP A 166 -2.40 -3.24 16.93
CA ASP A 166 -2.10 -3.19 18.35
C ASP A 166 -0.74 -3.86 18.59
N LEU A 167 0.04 -3.32 19.53
CA LEU A 167 1.41 -3.71 19.92
C LEU A 167 1.57 -5.19 20.36
N LEU A 168 0.53 -6.01 20.19
CA LEU A 168 0.54 -7.46 20.38
C LEU A 168 1.36 -8.13 19.28
N ARG A 169 2.69 -8.08 19.47
CA ARG A 169 3.77 -8.96 19.01
C ARG A 169 3.39 -9.96 17.93
N VAL A 170 3.19 -9.49 16.69
CA VAL A 170 3.46 -10.34 15.53
C VAL A 170 4.94 -10.21 15.26
N GLN A 171 5.75 -11.03 15.95
CA GLN A 171 7.16 -11.21 15.63
C GLN A 171 7.23 -11.84 14.25
N SER A 172 7.85 -11.13 13.32
CA SER A 172 8.12 -11.61 11.99
C SER A 172 9.62 -11.84 11.85
N ALA A 173 9.96 -13.09 11.58
CA ALA A 173 11.29 -13.49 11.18
C ALA A 173 11.26 -13.68 9.67
N PHE A 174 12.19 -13.02 9.00
CA PHE A 174 12.39 -13.16 7.57
C PHE A 174 13.58 -14.06 7.31
N GLN A 175 13.44 -14.93 6.31
CA GLN A 175 14.46 -15.87 5.86
C GLN A 175 14.53 -15.83 4.33
N ASN A 176 15.58 -16.41 3.76
CA ASN A 176 15.74 -16.60 2.33
C ASN A 176 15.53 -15.31 1.53
N THR A 177 16.46 -14.37 1.72
CA THR A 177 16.46 -13.12 0.96
C THR A 177 17.13 -13.29 -0.40
N GLU A 178 16.38 -13.10 -1.47
CA GLU A 178 16.83 -13.26 -2.86
C GLU A 178 16.78 -11.90 -3.58
N GLU A 179 17.80 -11.64 -4.40
CA GLU A 179 17.84 -10.46 -5.27
C GLU A 179 17.57 -10.90 -6.71
N LYS A 180 16.61 -10.24 -7.36
CA LYS A 180 16.25 -10.50 -8.76
C LYS A 180 15.85 -9.21 -9.46
N ASP A 181 16.46 -8.94 -10.60
CA ASP A 181 16.16 -7.76 -11.44
C ASP A 181 16.25 -6.42 -10.66
N GLY A 182 17.23 -6.29 -9.75
CA GLY A 182 17.40 -5.09 -8.91
C GLY A 182 16.34 -4.93 -7.81
N ARG A 183 15.57 -5.98 -7.53
CA ARG A 183 14.54 -6.04 -6.49
C ARG A 183 14.93 -7.08 -5.45
N LEU A 184 14.53 -6.83 -4.20
CA LEU A 184 14.83 -7.69 -3.07
C LEU A 184 13.56 -8.37 -2.59
N PHE A 185 13.60 -9.70 -2.54
CA PHE A 185 12.50 -10.53 -2.06
C PHE A 185 12.92 -11.26 -0.81
N THR A 186 11.99 -11.46 0.11
CA THR A 186 12.23 -12.15 1.36
C THR A 186 11.02 -12.99 1.74
N MET A 187 11.26 -14.14 2.33
CA MET A 187 10.21 -15.04 2.81
C MET A 187 10.01 -14.81 4.31
N GLY A 188 8.76 -14.77 4.75
CA GLY A 188 8.49 -14.66 6.18
C GLY A 188 7.05 -14.95 6.54
N MET A 189 6.82 -15.15 7.83
CA MET A 189 5.48 -15.25 8.39
C MET A 189 5.07 -13.89 8.97
N LEU A 190 3.98 -13.32 8.45
CA LEU A 190 3.24 -12.26 9.13
C LEU A 190 1.97 -12.91 9.70
N GLY A 191 1.89 -13.03 11.02
CA GLY A 191 0.86 -13.80 11.69
C GLY A 191 -0.56 -13.26 11.49
N GLU A 192 -1.36 -13.98 10.70
CA GLU A 192 -2.82 -14.14 10.87
C GLU A 192 -3.23 -15.56 10.35
N ARG A 193 -3.03 -16.61 11.19
CA ARG A 193 -3.60 -18.00 11.13
C ARG A 193 -3.12 -19.03 10.07
N THR A 194 -2.45 -20.06 10.60
CA THR A 194 -2.03 -21.37 10.05
C THR A 194 -3.16 -22.21 9.42
N ASN A 195 -2.87 -22.95 8.32
CA ASN A 195 -3.79 -23.98 7.81
C ASN A 195 -3.09 -25.20 7.12
N GLU A 196 -3.03 -26.31 7.86
CA GLU A 196 -2.30 -27.58 7.66
C GLU A 196 -2.60 -28.37 6.36
N LYS A 197 -3.72 -28.09 5.67
CA LYS A 197 -4.14 -28.84 4.47
C LYS A 197 -3.35 -28.50 3.19
N ALA A 198 -2.76 -27.32 3.10
CA ALA A 198 -1.97 -26.93 1.92
C ALA A 198 -0.61 -27.66 1.84
N ALA A 199 -0.09 -28.15 2.97
CA ALA A 199 1.22 -28.81 3.03
C ALA A 199 1.24 -30.21 2.37
N LYS A 200 0.11 -30.94 2.33
CA LYS A 200 0.09 -32.34 1.83
C LYS A 200 0.00 -32.49 0.30
N SER A 201 -0.41 -31.46 -0.45
CA SER A 201 -0.48 -31.55 -1.93
C SER A 201 0.86 -31.28 -2.62
N TYR A 202 1.84 -30.69 -1.91
CA TYR A 202 3.14 -30.29 -2.45
C TYR A 202 4.09 -31.48 -2.70
N LEU A 203 3.93 -32.60 -1.99
CA LEU A 203 4.80 -33.78 -2.11
C LEU A 203 4.55 -34.64 -3.37
N ARG A 204 3.66 -34.23 -4.29
CA ARG A 204 3.28 -35.04 -5.48
C ARG A 204 3.76 -34.47 -6.83
N GLY A 205 4.64 -33.47 -6.85
CA GLY A 205 5.56 -33.22 -7.97
C GLY A 205 4.95 -32.99 -9.37
N VAL A 206 3.97 -32.11 -9.51
CA VAL A 206 3.47 -31.67 -10.82
C VAL A 206 3.90 -30.23 -11.05
N ASP A 207 4.42 -29.93 -12.25
CA ASP A 207 4.83 -28.62 -12.78
C ASP A 207 3.68 -27.59 -12.79
N ALA A 208 3.24 -27.21 -11.60
CA ALA A 208 2.20 -26.23 -11.33
C ALA A 208 2.82 -25.01 -10.65
N GLN A 209 2.68 -23.89 -11.36
CA GLN A 209 2.46 -22.54 -10.86
C GLN A 209 2.33 -22.38 -9.33
N ILE A 210 3.19 -21.51 -8.80
CA ILE A 210 3.03 -20.64 -7.63
C ILE A 210 1.63 -20.71 -6.97
N GLU A 211 1.42 -21.57 -5.97
CA GLU A 211 0.45 -21.35 -4.90
C GLU A 211 0.92 -22.10 -3.63
N GLY A 212 1.36 -21.34 -2.63
CA GLY A 212 1.87 -21.88 -1.37
C GLY A 212 0.78 -22.24 -0.35
N GLY A 213 1.24 -22.93 0.71
CA GLY A 213 0.67 -22.85 2.05
C GLY A 213 1.47 -23.70 3.05
N PRO A 214 1.19 -23.64 4.36
CA PRO A 214 0.56 -22.56 5.12
C PRO A 214 1.60 -21.50 5.53
N ASP A 215 1.24 -20.24 5.27
CA ASP A 215 1.76 -18.98 5.81
C ASP A 215 3.21 -18.53 5.59
N GLU A 216 4.00 -19.15 4.71
CA GLU A 216 5.13 -18.43 4.12
C GLU A 216 4.65 -17.51 3.00
N TYR A 217 4.74 -16.21 3.26
CA TYR A 217 4.44 -15.16 2.30
C TYR A 217 5.76 -14.68 1.67
N PHE A 218 5.72 -14.46 0.35
CA PHE A 218 6.80 -13.81 -0.37
C PHE A 218 6.55 -12.32 -0.35
N TYR A 219 7.50 -11.59 0.22
CA TYR A 219 7.46 -10.15 0.28
C TYR A 219 8.53 -9.55 -0.60
N GLU A 220 8.19 -8.51 -1.34
CA GLU A 220 9.18 -7.60 -1.89
C GLU A 220 9.51 -6.56 -0.82
N VAL A 221 10.78 -6.39 -0.50
CA VAL A 221 11.23 -5.21 0.24
C VAL A 221 11.08 -4.03 -0.72
N ILE A 222 10.35 -3.00 -0.31
CA ILE A 222 10.06 -1.81 -1.12
C ILE A 222 10.62 -0.52 -0.50
N GLY A 223 11.23 -0.62 0.67
CA GLY A 223 11.92 0.48 1.33
C GLY A 223 12.65 0.01 2.59
N VAL A 224 13.74 0.69 2.92
CA VAL A 224 14.56 0.39 4.10
C VAL A 224 14.96 1.68 4.81
N SER A 225 15.00 1.63 6.14
CA SER A 225 15.56 2.64 7.04
C SER A 225 16.50 1.95 8.03
N ASP A 226 17.00 2.66 9.03
CA ASP A 226 17.93 2.10 10.02
C ASP A 226 17.22 1.20 11.03
N ASP A 227 15.96 1.53 11.35
CA ASP A 227 15.17 0.82 12.37
C ASP A 227 13.95 0.10 11.79
N PHE A 228 13.56 0.31 10.53
CA PHE A 228 12.38 -0.35 9.95
C PHE A 228 12.52 -0.69 8.47
N ILE A 229 11.72 -1.66 8.02
CA ILE A 229 11.57 -2.04 6.61
C ILE A 229 10.13 -1.87 6.15
N LEU A 230 9.97 -1.58 4.86
CA LEU A 230 8.70 -1.61 4.16
C LEU A 230 8.68 -2.84 3.25
N VAL A 231 7.64 -3.64 3.38
CA VAL A 231 7.48 -4.82 2.54
C VAL A 231 6.10 -4.89 1.90
N ALA A 232 6.03 -5.35 0.66
CA ALA A 232 4.80 -5.54 -0.10
C ALA A 232 4.56 -7.03 -0.34
N GLU A 233 3.32 -7.51 -0.09
CA GLU A 233 2.94 -8.88 -0.46
C GLU A 233 2.97 -9.02 -1.99
N THR A 234 3.67 -10.05 -2.51
CA THR A 234 3.59 -10.37 -3.95
C THR A 234 2.22 -10.94 -4.30
N GLU A 235 1.63 -10.40 -5.36
CA GLU A 235 0.22 -10.55 -5.73
C GLU A 235 -0.18 -12.00 -6.04
N ARG A 236 -1.01 -12.64 -5.19
CA ARG A 236 -1.56 -13.97 -5.48
C ARG A 236 -2.79 -13.95 -6.40
N ARG A 237 -3.65 -12.91 -6.37
CA ARG A 237 -4.97 -12.91 -7.07
C ARG A 237 -5.52 -11.55 -7.57
N GLY A 238 -4.69 -10.66 -8.10
CA GLY A 238 -5.16 -9.64 -9.07
C GLY A 238 -5.83 -8.35 -8.53
N ARG A 239 -6.17 -8.27 -7.22
CA ARG A 239 -7.19 -7.29 -6.75
C ARG A 239 -6.96 -6.65 -5.38
N LYS A 240 -6.05 -7.18 -4.57
CA LYS A 240 -5.72 -6.65 -3.25
C LYS A 240 -4.21 -6.59 -3.11
N TYR A 241 -3.73 -5.43 -2.71
CA TYR A 241 -2.33 -5.18 -2.41
C TYR A 241 -2.21 -4.89 -0.93
N LYS A 242 -1.19 -5.46 -0.31
CA LYS A 242 -0.86 -5.17 1.08
C LYS A 242 0.58 -4.75 1.18
N MET A 243 0.79 -3.75 2.02
CA MET A 243 2.09 -3.24 2.39
C MET A 243 2.15 -3.19 3.90
N HIS A 244 3.28 -3.60 4.45
CA HIS A 244 3.54 -3.66 5.88
C HIS A 244 4.70 -2.74 6.22
N VAL A 245 4.53 -1.99 7.30
CA VAL A 245 5.60 -1.24 7.96
C VAL A 245 6.05 -2.07 9.16
N LEU A 246 7.33 -2.44 9.15
CA LEU A 246 7.90 -3.42 10.07
C LEU A 246 9.06 -2.78 10.82
N ASN A 247 8.92 -2.60 12.13
CA ASN A 247 9.95 -2.01 12.98
C ASN A 247 10.81 -3.10 13.61
N ARG A 248 12.12 -2.92 13.62
CA ARG A 248 13.06 -3.85 14.26
C ARG A 248 12.79 -3.89 15.77
N VAL A 249 12.77 -5.09 16.33
CA VAL A 249 12.80 -5.29 17.79
C VAL A 249 14.22 -5.02 18.28
N LYS A 250 14.37 -4.05 19.19
CA LYS A 250 15.63 -3.77 19.88
C LYS A 250 15.82 -4.69 21.08
#